data_AF-A0A6P0MCU1-F1
#
_entry.id   AF-A0A6P0MCU1-F1
#
_cell.length_a   1.000
_cell.length_b   1.000
_cell.length_c   1.000
_cell.angle_alpha   90.00
_cell.angle_beta   90.00
_cell.angle_gamma   90.00
#
_symmetry.space_group_name_H-M   'P 1'
#
loop_
_entity.id
_entity.type
_entity.pdbx_description
1 polymer ?
#
loop_
_entity_poly.entity_id
_entity_poly.type
_entity_poly.pdbx_seq_one_letter_code
_entity_poly.pdbx_strand_id
1 'polypeptide(L)' 'MSFEEAETVFDNPLALIFNDEAHSVDEYREIIIGHSCNNRVLLVSYTERRSAIRIISARLATRREREDYEQNAF' A
#
# COMPACT_ATOMS: atom_id res chain seq x y z
N MET A 1 6.60 -4.83 -11.60
CA MET A 1 5.92 -3.61 -11.17
C MET A 1 6.99 -2.57 -10.95
N SER A 2 6.79 -1.34 -11.41
CA SER A 2 7.75 -0.25 -11.21
C SER A 2 7.40 0.57 -9.96
N PHE A 3 8.33 1.41 -9.50
CA PHE A 3 8.07 2.30 -8.36
C PHE A 3 7.02 3.35 -8.71
N GLU A 4 7.06 3.89 -9.92
CA GLU A 4 6.12 4.89 -10.43
C GLU A 4 4.68 4.37 -10.41
N GLU A 5 4.48 3.09 -10.71
CA GLU A 5 3.17 2.46 -10.61
C GLU A 5 2.72 2.31 -9.15
N ALA A 6 3.63 1.92 -8.25
CA ALA A 6 3.31 1.77 -6.83
C ALA A 6 2.93 3.11 -6.18
N GLU A 7 3.54 4.21 -6.61
CA GLU A 7 3.21 5.56 -6.13
C GLU A 7 1.76 5.95 -6.43
N THR A 8 1.19 5.49 -7.54
CA THR A 8 -0.21 5.82 -7.89
C THR A 8 -1.25 5.25 -6.92
N VAL A 9 -0.87 4.32 -6.04
CA VAL A 9 -1.76 3.79 -4.99
C VAL A 9 -2.12 4.88 -3.98
N PHE A 10 -1.23 5.85 -3.74
CA PHE A 10 -1.49 6.97 -2.83
C PHE A 10 -2.55 7.95 -3.36
N ASP A 11 -2.80 7.95 -4.67
CA ASP A 11 -3.86 8.73 -5.31
C ASP A 11 -5.21 8.01 -5.34
N ASN A 12 -5.27 6.75 -4.90
CA ASN A 12 -6.52 5.99 -4.89
C ASN A 12 -7.39 6.42 -3.69
N PRO A 13 -8.57 7.03 -3.91
CA PRO A 13 -9.44 7.50 -2.83
C PRO A 13 -10.05 6.37 -1.98
N LEU A 14 -10.02 5.13 -2.48
CA LEU A 14 -10.51 3.94 -1.77
C LEU A 14 -9.39 3.13 -1.13
N ALA A 15 -8.15 3.62 -1.16
CA ALA A 15 -7.03 2.92 -0.54
C ALA A 15 -7.20 2.83 0.98
N LEU A 16 -6.79 1.70 1.54
CA LEU A 16 -6.82 1.47 2.98
C LEU A 16 -5.40 1.48 3.52
N ILE A 17 -5.20 2.18 4.64
CA ILE A 17 -3.91 2.28 5.34
C ILE A 17 -4.01 1.54 6.67
N PHE A 18 -2.97 0.77 7.00
CA PHE A 18 -2.87 0.02 8.25
C PHE A 18 -1.43 0.00 8.78
N ASN A 19 -1.29 -0.11 10.10
CA ASN A 19 0.02 -0.25 10.73
C ASN A 19 0.66 -1.58 10.37
N ASP A 20 1.95 -1.56 10.04
CA ASP A 20 2.75 -2.77 9.84
C ASP A 20 3.46 -3.14 11.14
N GLU A 21 2.69 -3.58 12.15
CA GLU A 21 3.22 -3.88 13.49
C GLU A 21 4.35 -4.92 13.46
N ALA A 22 4.26 -5.89 12.55
CA ALA A 22 5.26 -6.94 12.40
C ALA A 22 6.64 -6.42 11.96
N HIS A 23 6.69 -5.29 11.25
CA HIS A 23 7.93 -4.71 10.73
C HIS A 23 8.27 -3.33 11.33
N SER A 24 7.48 -2.85 12.29
CA SER A 24 7.62 -1.52 12.90
C SER A 24 8.52 -1.46 14.15
N VAL A 25 9.43 -2.43 14.32
CA VAL A 25 10.30 -2.53 15.52
C VAL A 25 11.36 -1.41 15.55
N ASP A 26 12.07 -1.22 14.44
CA ASP A 26 13.17 -0.23 14.34
C ASP A 26 12.76 1.07 13.64
N GLU A 27 11.77 1.00 12.75
CA GLU A 27 11.25 2.12 11.97
C GLU A 27 9.74 1.96 11.83
N TYR A 28 8.98 3.02 12.12
CA TYR A 28 7.53 3.00 11.94
C TYR A 28 7.17 2.82 10.47
N ARG A 29 6.36 1.80 10.20
CA ARG A 29 5.91 1.43 8.85
C ARG A 29 4.41 1.29 8.81
N GLU A 30 3.88 1.72 7.69
CA GLU A 30 2.49 1.53 7.33
C GLU A 30 2.43 0.73 6.04
N ILE A 31 1.30 0.07 5.83
CA ILE A 31 0.95 -0.55 4.57
C ILE A 31 -0.27 0.17 4.02
N ILE A 32 -0.22 0.50 2.74
CA ILE A 32 -1.37 0.92 1.94
C ILE A 32 -1.73 -0.17 0.94
N ILE A 33 -3.01 -0.50 0.84
CA ILE A 33 -3.57 -1.38 -0.18
C ILE A 33 -4.57 -0.61 -1.04
N GLY A 34 -4.45 -0.73 -2.37
CA GLY A 34 -5.32 -0.01 -3.29
C GLY A 34 -5.03 -0.26 -4.76
N HIS A 35 -5.88 0.28 -5.63
CA HIS A 35 -5.66 0.26 -7.07
C HIS A 35 -4.53 1.21 -7.47
N SER A 36 -3.65 0.72 -8.34
CA SER A 36 -2.74 1.53 -9.14
C SER A 36 -3.44 2.10 -10.38
N CYS A 37 -2.78 3.02 -11.08
CA CYS A 37 -3.22 3.57 -12.36
C CYS A 37 -3.45 2.52 -13.45
N ASN A 38 -2.82 1.34 -13.33
CA ASN A 38 -3.03 0.20 -14.23
C ASN A 38 -4.20 -0.70 -13.81
N ASN A 39 -5.04 -0.25 -12.89
CA ASN A 39 -6.18 -0.98 -12.33
C ASN A 39 -5.78 -2.33 -11.67
N ARG A 40 -4.59 -2.39 -11.07
CA ARG A 40 -4.12 -3.56 -10.30
C ARG A 40 -4.10 -3.22 -8.82
N VAL A 41 -4.58 -4.14 -7.97
CA VAL A 41 -4.51 -3.98 -6.51
C VAL A 41 -3.10 -4.30 -6.04
N LEU A 42 -2.47 -3.31 -5.41
CA LEU A 42 -1.11 -3.40 -4.88
C LEU A 42 -1.14 -3.27 -3.37
N LEU A 43 -0.20 -3.96 -2.72
CA LEU A 43 0.13 -3.78 -1.32
C LEU A 43 1.51 -3.13 -1.24
N VAL A 44 1.57 -1.95 -0.63
CA VAL A 44 2.76 -1.10 -0.55
C VAL A 44 3.10 -0.84 0.91
N SER A 45 4.28 -1.25 1.35
CA SER A 45 4.83 -0.89 2.65
C SER A 45 5.64 0.39 2.50
N TYR A 46 5.35 1.39 3.33
CA TYR A 46 6.00 2.69 3.27
C TYR A 46 6.23 3.25 4.68
N THR A 47 6.99 4.34 4.73
CA THR A 47 7.16 5.14 5.94
C THR A 47 7.09 6.60 5.55
N GLU A 48 6.46 7.41 6.39
CA GLU A 48 6.47 8.86 6.25
C GLU A 48 7.69 9.45 6.96
N ARG A 49 8.53 10.17 6.23
CA ARG A 49 9.69 10.88 6.78
C ARG A 49 9.57 12.37 6.51
N ARG A 50 9.33 13.14 7.58
CA ARG A 50 9.17 14.61 7.57
C ARG A 50 8.00 15.08 6.70
N SER A 51 8.17 15.04 5.38
CA SER A 51 7.22 15.54 4.39
C SER A 51 7.31 14.75 3.08
N ALA A 52 7.87 13.55 3.12
CA ALA A 52 8.01 12.67 1.97
C ALA A 52 7.62 11.25 2.36
N ILE A 53 6.97 10.56 1.43
CA ILE A 53 6.68 9.14 1.54
C ILE A 53 7.87 8.38 0.94
N ARG A 54 8.40 7.42 1.70
CA ARG A 54 9.40 6.48 1.20
C ARG A 54 8.76 5.09 1.08
N ILE A 55 8.63 4.60 -0.14
CA ILE A 55 8.25 3.22 -0.40
C ILE A 55 9.41 2.30 0.02
N ILE A 56 9.11 1.32 0.87
CA ILE A 56 10.05 0.30 1.35
C ILE A 56 9.92 -0.95 0.50
N SER A 57 8.69 -1.37 0.21
CA SER A 57 8.41 -2.46 -0.71
C SER A 57 7.02 -2.31 -1.35
N ALA A 58 6.84 -2.89 -2.53
CA ALA A 58 5.58 -2.93 -3.24
C ALA A 58 5.42 -4.27 -3.95
N ARG A 59 4.23 -4.87 -3.86
CA ARG A 59 3.89 -6.11 -4.57
C ARG A 59 2.43 -6.13 -5.01
N LEU A 60 2.11 -7.01 -5.95
CA LEU A 60 0.71 -7.31 -6.23
C LEU A 60 0.07 -7.86 -4.95
N ALA A 61 -1.16 -7.44 -4.67
CA ALA A 61 -1.97 -8.08 -3.65
C ALA A 61 -2.16 -9.55 -4.03
N THR A 62 -2.08 -10.42 -3.05
CA THR A 62 -2.49 -11.82 -3.23
C THR A 62 -3.99 -11.86 -3.51
N ARG A 63 -4.47 -12.98 -4.05
CA ARG A 63 -5.90 -13.16 -4.32
C ARG A 63 -6.75 -12.88 -3.08
N ARG A 64 -6.33 -13.39 -1.92
CA ARG A 64 -7.04 -13.22 -0.65
C ARG A 64 -7.07 -11.76 -0.20
N GLU A 65 -5.92 -11.08 -0.19
CA GLU A 65 -5.84 -9.65 0.19
C GLU A 65 -6.67 -8.77 -0.75
N ARG A 66 -6.71 -9.11 -2.05
CA ARG A 66 -7.54 -8.42 -3.02
C ARG A 66 -9.02 -8.62 -2.74
N GLU A 67 -9.45 -9.86 -2.50
CA GLU A 67 -10.84 -10.17 -2.14
C GLU A 67 -11.24 -9.44 -0.84
N ASP A 68 -10.37 -9.45 0.17
CA ASP A 68 -10.59 -8.75 1.43
C ASP A 68 -10.70 -7.23 1.21
N TYR A 69 -9.82 -6.63 0.40
CA TYR A 69 -9.90 -5.22 0.03
C TYR A 69 -11.19 -4.87 -0.72
N GLU A 70 -11.56 -5.65 -1.74
CA GLU A 70 -12.75 -5.38 -2.56
C GLU A 70 -14.07 -5.54 -1.77
N GLN A 71 -14.10 -6.41 -0.75
CA GLN A 71 -15.28 -6.63 0.10
C GLN A 71 -15.42 -5.59 1.22
N ASN A 72 -14.30 -5.01 1.69
CA ASN A 72 -14.28 -4.08 2.82
C ASN A 72 -14.00 -2.62 2.44
N ALA A 73 -13.72 -2.32 1.16
CA ALA A 73 -13.50 -0.95 0.69
C ALA A 73 -14.78 -0.08 0.67
N PHE A 74 -15.89 -0.54 1.25
CA PHE A 74 -17.18 0.14 1.33
C PHE A 74 -17.93 -0.15 2.63
#